data_AF-A0AAX3WR68-F1
#
_entry.id   AF-A0AAX3WR68-F1
#
_cell.length_a   1.000
_cell.length_b   1.000
_cell.length_c   1.000
_cell.angle_alpha   90.00
_cell.angle_beta   90.00
_cell.angle_gamma   90.00
#
_symmetry.space_group_name_H-M   'P 1'
#
loop_
_entity.id
_entity.type
_entity.pdbx_description
1 polymer ?
#
loop_
_entity_poly.entity_id
_entity_poly.type
_entity_poly.pdbx_seq_one_letter_code
_entity_poly.pdbx_strand_id
1 'polypeptide(L)'
;MNMSLTVILRTLLYASLAFMVYDFVKIQQQFELMKRGYLDGFSVYISKLPGQLFIVITIILLLMNVIQLVVVKKNKQAKIKDYILPEYDVSDERSIEVTGKAVRISFVFILFYSFFILGSYMFIPNYFLDYIWYPMFSTASIPIVGLIIYLISFRVIYSR
;
A
#
# COMPACT_ATOMS: atom_id res chain seq x y z
N MET A 1 -3.27 -11.03 16.26
CA MET A 1 -3.08 -9.57 15.99
C MET A 1 -4.33 -9.07 15.30
N ASN A 2 -4.82 -7.85 15.58
CA ASN A 2 -6.03 -7.37 14.93
C ASN A 2 -5.73 -7.08 13.44
N MET A 3 -6.16 -7.97 12.56
CA MET A 3 -5.98 -7.90 11.10
C MET A 3 -6.28 -6.51 10.53
N SER A 4 -7.31 -5.84 11.06
CA SER A 4 -7.70 -4.50 10.62
C SER A 4 -6.65 -3.45 10.94
N LEU A 5 -5.96 -3.56 12.07
CA LEU A 5 -4.86 -2.66 12.41
C LEU A 5 -3.71 -2.81 11.41
N THR A 6 -3.38 -4.05 11.02
CA THR A 6 -2.32 -4.33 10.04
C THR A 6 -2.68 -3.82 8.65
N VAL A 7 -3.92 -4.02 8.22
CA VAL A 7 -4.44 -3.47 6.96
C VAL A 7 -4.38 -1.94 6.95
N ILE A 8 -4.80 -1.28 8.04
CA ILE A 8 -4.74 0.19 8.17
C ILE A 8 -3.29 0.67 8.10
N LEU A 9 -2.39 0.07 8.88
CA LEU A 9 -0.98 0.48 8.91
C LEU A 9 -0.28 0.30 7.57
N ARG A 10 -0.55 -0.80 6.86
CA ARG A 10 0.00 -1.02 5.51
C ARG A 10 -0.59 -0.05 4.48
N THR A 11 -1.89 0.28 4.60
CA THR A 11 -2.52 1.31 3.77
C THR A 11 -1.86 2.67 3.99
N LEU A 12 -1.64 3.05 5.25
CA LEU A 12 -0.94 4.27 5.62
C LEU A 12 0.53 4.25 5.16
N LEU A 13 1.18 3.09 5.14
CA LEU A 13 2.54 2.94 4.60
C LEU A 13 2.57 3.26 3.11
N TYR A 14 1.68 2.67 2.30
CA TYR A 14 1.61 2.96 0.87
C TYR A 14 1.23 4.41 0.58
N ALA A 15 0.30 4.98 1.35
CA ALA A 15 -0.07 6.38 1.23
C ALA A 15 1.12 7.31 1.56
N SER A 16 1.81 7.08 2.68
CA SER A 16 2.96 7.91 3.08
C SER A 16 4.13 7.79 2.10
N LEU A 17 4.37 6.61 1.53
CA LEU A 17 5.34 6.42 0.45
C LEU A 17 4.97 7.25 -0.79
N ALA A 18 3.70 7.25 -1.20
CA ALA A 18 3.22 8.06 -2.32
C ALA A 18 3.46 9.56 -2.06
N PHE A 19 3.08 10.07 -0.89
CA PHE A 19 3.32 11.47 -0.53
C PHE A 19 4.81 11.83 -0.46
N MET A 20 5.67 10.91 -0.03
CA MET A 20 7.12 11.13 -0.02
C MET A 20 7.69 11.25 -1.43
N VAL A 21 7.23 10.40 -2.35
CA VAL A 21 7.66 10.43 -3.76
C VAL A 21 7.15 11.69 -4.46
N TYR A 22 5.96 12.19 -4.09
CA TYR A 22 5.33 13.36 -4.72
C TYR A 22 6.24 14.58 -4.85
N ASP A 23 6.90 14.98 -3.76
CA ASP A 23 7.76 16.16 -3.74
C ASP A 23 8.94 15.98 -4.71
N PHE A 24 9.49 14.77 -4.79
CA PHE A 24 10.57 14.45 -5.72
C PHE A 24 10.13 14.51 -7.18
N VAL A 25 8.99 13.90 -7.52
CA VAL A 25 8.49 13.94 -8.90
C VAL A 25 8.12 15.37 -9.28
N LYS A 26 7.54 16.14 -8.34
CA LYS A 26 7.18 17.56 -8.56
C LYS A 26 8.40 18.40 -8.92
N ILE A 27 9.54 18.18 -8.26
CA ILE A 27 10.81 18.84 -8.60
C ILE A 27 11.24 18.46 -10.02
N GLN A 28 11.20 17.17 -10.38
CA GLN A 28 11.56 16.73 -11.72
C GLN A 28 10.68 17.35 -12.81
N GLN A 29 9.38 17.46 -12.56
CA GLN A 29 8.44 18.14 -13.46
C GLN A 29 8.82 19.61 -13.67
N GLN A 30 9.20 20.34 -12.61
CA GLN A 30 9.64 21.73 -12.74
C GLN A 30 10.89 21.85 -13.62
N PHE A 31 11.86 20.95 -13.47
CA PHE A 31 13.03 20.90 -14.36
C PHE A 31 12.66 20.59 -15.81
N GLU A 32 11.68 19.73 -16.04
CA GLU A 32 11.21 19.40 -17.38
C GLU A 32 10.44 20.57 -18.02
N LEU A 33 9.66 21.31 -17.24
CA LEU A 33 9.02 22.56 -17.69
C LEU A 33 10.06 23.64 -18.03
N MET A 34 11.11 23.78 -17.22
CA MET A 34 12.22 24.70 -17.52
C MET A 34 12.90 24.37 -18.86
N LYS A 35 13.16 23.08 -19.14
CA LYS A 35 13.69 22.65 -20.45
C LYS A 35 12.77 22.97 -21.62
N ARG A 36 11.46 23.02 -21.39
CA ARG A 36 10.44 23.35 -22.41
C ARG A 36 10.28 24.85 -22.64
N GLY A 37 11.07 25.70 -21.98
CA GLY A 37 11.10 27.14 -22.21
C GLY A 37 10.14 27.95 -21.33
N TYR A 38 9.58 27.35 -20.27
CA TYR A 38 8.87 28.10 -19.24
C TYR A 38 9.89 28.90 -18.42
N LEU A 39 9.61 30.18 -18.14
CA LEU A 39 10.59 31.13 -17.59
C LEU A 39 10.37 31.49 -16.11
N ASP A 40 9.15 31.34 -15.59
CA ASP A 40 8.78 31.80 -14.25
C ASP A 40 8.10 30.72 -13.40
N GLY A 41 8.13 30.89 -12.07
CA GLY A 41 7.33 30.11 -11.12
C GLY A 41 8.00 28.87 -10.52
N PHE A 42 9.31 28.67 -10.72
CA PHE A 42 10.04 27.50 -10.24
C PHE A 42 10.45 27.61 -8.76
N SER A 43 9.49 27.48 -7.85
CA SER A 43 9.79 27.30 -6.43
C SER A 43 9.00 26.11 -5.89
N VAL A 44 9.71 25.14 -5.29
CA VAL A 44 9.09 23.99 -4.64
C VAL A 44 9.52 23.95 -3.19
N TYR A 45 8.55 24.06 -2.29
CA TYR A 45 8.77 23.78 -0.87
C TYR A 45 8.76 22.27 -0.66
N ILE A 46 9.84 21.73 -0.08
CA ILE A 46 9.97 20.31 0.24
C ILE A 46 9.71 20.14 1.73
N SER A 47 8.66 19.40 2.07
CA SER A 47 8.36 19.10 3.46
C SER A 47 9.05 17.81 3.90
N LYS A 48 9.61 17.80 5.12
CA LYS A 48 10.16 16.57 5.72
C LYS A 48 9.06 15.70 6.36
N LEU A 49 7.85 16.22 6.51
CA LEU A 49 6.75 15.56 7.21
C LEU A 49 6.36 14.21 6.60
N PRO A 50 6.19 14.06 5.27
CA PRO A 50 5.83 12.76 4.67
C PRO A 50 6.87 11.68 4.96
N GLY A 51 8.16 12.03 4.88
CA GLY A 51 9.26 11.12 5.20
C GLY A 51 9.28 10.71 6.68
N GLN A 52 9.03 11.66 7.59
CA GLN A 52 8.91 11.34 9.03
C GLN A 52 7.73 10.40 9.32
N LEU A 53 6.57 10.64 8.70
CA LEU A 53 5.40 9.76 8.83
C LEU A 53 5.70 8.36 8.30
N PHE A 54 6.34 8.24 7.14
CA PHE A 54 6.75 6.96 6.58
C PHE A 54 7.66 6.18 7.54
N ILE A 55 8.68 6.85 8.13
CA ILE A 55 9.59 6.23 9.09
C ILE A 55 8.83 5.74 10.32
N VAL A 56 7.96 6.57 10.90
CA VAL A 56 7.18 6.21 12.09
C VAL A 56 6.28 5.00 11.82
N ILE A 57 5.53 5.01 10.71
CA ILE A 57 4.66 3.90 10.32
C ILE A 57 5.47 2.62 10.07
N THR A 58 6.63 2.74 9.42
CA THR A 58 7.53 1.61 9.16
C THR A 58 8.05 0.99 10.46
N ILE A 59 8.47 1.81 11.43
CA ILE A 59 8.94 1.33 12.72
C ILE A 59 7.81 0.59 13.46
N ILE A 60 6.60 1.16 13.48
CA ILE A 60 5.44 0.51 14.11
C ILE A 60 5.14 -0.84 13.47
N LEU A 61 5.11 -0.90 12.13
CA LEU A 61 4.91 -2.16 11.39
C LEU A 61 6.00 -3.18 11.69
N LEU A 62 7.26 -2.75 11.74
CA LEU A 62 8.38 -3.63 12.03
C LEU A 62 8.28 -4.21 13.45
N LEU A 63 7.99 -3.37 14.45
CA LEU A 63 7.78 -3.82 15.83
C LEU A 63 6.61 -4.81 15.93
N MET A 64 5.50 -4.55 15.25
CA MET A 64 4.34 -5.46 15.22
C MET A 64 4.69 -6.82 14.61
N ASN A 65 5.39 -6.82 13.48
CA ASN A 65 5.83 -8.06 12.84
C ASN A 65 6.82 -8.85 13.71
N VAL A 66 7.74 -8.15 14.40
CA VAL A 66 8.68 -8.79 15.34
C VAL A 66 7.94 -9.39 16.53
N ILE A 67 7.02 -8.65 17.15
CA ILE A 67 6.21 -9.16 18.27
C ILE A 67 5.46 -10.42 17.83
N GLN A 68 4.86 -10.40 16.65
CA GLN A 68 4.15 -11.55 16.14
C GLN A 68 5.08 -12.74 15.89
N LEU A 69 6.23 -12.52 15.27
CA LEU A 69 7.19 -13.60 15.04
C LEU A 69 7.62 -14.26 16.34
N VAL A 70 7.81 -13.48 17.42
CA VAL A 70 8.09 -14.00 18.76
C VAL A 70 6.92 -14.82 19.31
N VAL A 71 5.68 -14.36 19.14
CA VAL A 71 4.48 -15.09 19.58
C VAL A 71 4.31 -16.40 18.83
N VAL A 72 4.45 -16.40 17.50
CA VAL A 72 4.36 -17.62 16.67
C VAL A 72 5.48 -18.60 17.01
N LYS A 73 6.71 -18.13 17.21
CA LYS A 73 7.86 -18.97 17.61
C LYS A 73 7.67 -19.65 18.97
N LYS A 74 6.94 -19.02 19.89
CA LYS A 74 6.59 -19.62 21.19
C LYS A 74 5.54 -20.73 21.05
N ASN A 75 4.84 -20.81 19.92
CA ASN A 75 3.79 -21.79 19.69
C ASN A 75 4.38 -23.06 19.04
N LYS A 76 4.40 -24.18 19.78
CA LYS A 76 5.08 -25.43 19.38
C LYS A 76 4.45 -26.13 18.17
N GLN A 77 3.26 -25.72 17.74
CA GLN A 77 2.53 -26.28 16.59
C GLN A 77 2.59 -25.39 15.33
N ALA A 78 3.36 -24.30 15.34
CA ALA A 78 3.43 -23.36 14.23
C ALA A 78 4.09 -24.00 12.99
N LYS A 79 3.39 -23.94 11.86
CA LYS A 79 3.86 -24.36 10.52
C LYS A 79 4.58 -23.18 9.85
N ILE A 80 5.47 -23.45 8.88
CA ILE A 80 6.25 -22.41 8.17
C ILE A 80 5.36 -21.31 7.55
N LYS A 81 4.17 -21.68 7.06
CA LYS A 81 3.16 -20.74 6.54
C LYS A 81 2.69 -19.69 7.57
N ASP A 82 2.76 -20.01 8.86
CA ASP A 82 2.37 -19.15 9.98
C ASP A 82 3.39 -18.03 10.27
N TYR A 83 4.60 -18.14 9.71
CA TYR A 83 5.62 -17.10 9.80
C TYR A 83 5.54 -16.09 8.66
N ILE A 84 4.96 -16.49 7.52
CA ILE A 84 4.95 -15.69 6.27
C ILE A 84 3.74 -14.77 6.20
N LEU A 85 2.63 -15.17 6.81
CA LEU A 85 1.36 -14.47 6.75
C LEU A 85 0.98 -13.95 8.15
N PRO A 86 1.56 -12.83 8.61
CA PRO A 86 1.29 -12.28 9.94
C PRO A 86 -0.17 -11.83 10.17
N GLU A 87 -1.04 -11.87 9.16
CA GLU A 87 -2.37 -11.27 9.26
C GLU A 87 -3.45 -12.19 9.88
N TYR A 88 -3.17 -13.48 10.07
CA TYR A 88 -4.17 -14.44 10.56
C TYR A 88 -3.94 -14.93 11.98
N ASP A 89 -5.03 -15.38 12.60
CA ASP A 89 -5.00 -16.05 13.88
C ASP A 89 -4.60 -17.52 13.69
N VAL A 90 -3.35 -17.84 14.02
CA VAL A 90 -2.78 -19.19 13.87
C VAL A 90 -3.50 -20.23 14.75
N SER A 91 -4.30 -19.78 15.73
CA SER A 91 -4.99 -20.69 16.65
C SER A 91 -6.25 -21.36 16.07
N ASP A 92 -6.81 -20.86 14.97
CA ASP A 92 -8.03 -21.39 14.35
C ASP A 92 -7.79 -21.84 12.90
N GLU A 93 -7.94 -23.13 12.61
CA GLU A 93 -7.78 -23.68 11.25
C GLU A 93 -8.82 -23.14 10.26
N ARG A 94 -10.02 -22.77 10.71
CA ARG A 94 -11.04 -22.16 9.85
C ARG A 94 -10.58 -20.80 9.33
N SER A 95 -9.85 -20.05 10.16
CA SER A 95 -9.32 -18.75 9.78
C SER A 95 -8.32 -18.85 8.61
N ILE A 96 -7.62 -19.98 8.46
CA ILE A 96 -6.65 -20.20 7.38
C ILE A 96 -7.37 -20.35 6.03
N GLU A 97 -8.45 -21.13 5.98
CA GLU A 97 -9.23 -21.31 4.75
C GLU A 97 -9.90 -20.00 4.31
N VAL A 98 -10.47 -19.27 5.28
CA VAL A 98 -11.08 -17.96 5.09
C VAL A 98 -10.04 -16.96 4.55
N THR A 99 -8.85 -16.93 5.14
CA THR A 99 -7.73 -16.09 4.67
C THR A 99 -7.35 -16.42 3.23
N GLY A 100 -7.20 -17.71 2.90
CA GLY A 100 -6.86 -18.14 1.55
C GLY A 100 -7.88 -17.71 0.49
N LYS A 101 -9.19 -17.80 0.81
CA LYS A 101 -10.26 -17.31 -0.08
C LYS A 101 -10.23 -15.78 -0.22
N ALA A 102 -10.07 -15.05 0.88
CA ALA A 102 -10.00 -13.60 0.88
C ALA A 102 -8.79 -13.08 0.07
N VAL A 103 -7.62 -13.72 0.19
CA VAL A 103 -6.42 -13.38 -0.59
C VAL A 103 -6.65 -13.61 -2.09
N ARG A 104 -7.28 -14.71 -2.49
CA ARG A 104 -7.58 -14.99 -3.91
C ARG A 104 -8.50 -13.92 -4.51
N ILE A 105 -9.55 -13.52 -3.79
CA ILE A 105 -10.46 -12.46 -4.24
C ILE A 105 -9.71 -11.13 -4.37
N SER A 106 -8.94 -10.77 -3.33
CA SER A 106 -8.12 -9.55 -3.34
C SER A 106 -7.16 -9.53 -4.55
N PHE A 107 -6.48 -10.64 -4.82
CA PHE A 107 -5.57 -10.75 -5.97
C PHE A 107 -6.27 -10.55 -7.31
N VAL A 108 -7.43 -11.16 -7.52
CA VAL A 108 -8.22 -10.98 -8.75
C VAL A 108 -8.65 -9.52 -8.91
N PHE A 109 -9.14 -8.89 -7.84
CA PHE A 109 -9.51 -7.47 -7.85
C PHE A 109 -8.32 -6.56 -8.13
N ILE A 110 -7.14 -6.83 -7.54
CA ILE A 110 -5.91 -6.09 -7.82
C ILE A 110 -5.57 -6.17 -9.31
N LEU A 111 -5.65 -7.36 -9.92
CA LEU A 111 -5.37 -7.53 -11.35
C LEU A 111 -6.33 -6.70 -12.21
N PHE A 112 -7.63 -6.83 -11.99
CA PHE A 112 -8.63 -6.05 -12.74
C PHE A 112 -8.42 -4.55 -12.54
N TYR A 113 -8.27 -4.09 -11.31
CA TYR A 113 -8.04 -2.69 -11.00
C TYR A 113 -6.76 -2.16 -11.65
N SER A 114 -5.67 -2.93 -11.63
CA SER A 114 -4.41 -2.57 -12.27
C SER A 114 -4.56 -2.40 -13.78
N PHE A 115 -5.33 -3.26 -14.46
CA PHE A 115 -5.63 -3.08 -15.88
C PHE A 115 -6.33 -1.76 -16.17
N PHE A 116 -7.33 -1.38 -15.37
CA PHE A 116 -8.01 -0.09 -15.54
C PHE A 116 -7.09 1.10 -15.27
N ILE A 117 -6.24 1.03 -14.24
CA ILE A 117 -5.26 2.09 -13.95
C ILE A 117 -4.25 2.22 -15.11
N LEU A 118 -3.67 1.13 -15.59
CA LEU A 118 -2.74 1.18 -16.71
C LEU A 118 -3.40 1.70 -17.98
N GLY A 119 -4.62 1.24 -18.29
CA GLY A 119 -5.40 1.75 -19.41
C GLY A 119 -5.69 3.24 -19.29
N SER A 120 -5.97 3.74 -18.09
CA SER A 120 -6.26 5.15 -17.86
C SER A 120 -5.08 6.09 -18.21
N TYR A 121 -3.83 5.63 -18.09
CA TYR A 121 -2.66 6.41 -18.47
C TYR A 121 -2.61 6.71 -19.97
N MET A 122 -3.18 5.85 -20.81
CA MET A 122 -3.24 6.08 -22.25
C MET A 122 -4.16 7.24 -22.64
N PHE A 123 -5.15 7.57 -21.81
CA PHE A 123 -6.14 8.61 -22.10
C PHE A 123 -5.70 10.03 -21.68
N ILE A 124 -4.56 10.15 -20.99
CA ILE A 124 -4.07 11.44 -20.49
C ILE A 124 -2.66 11.68 -21.03
N PRO A 125 -2.48 12.06 -22.30
CA PRO A 125 -1.16 12.10 -22.96
C PRO A 125 -0.08 12.95 -22.25
N ASN A 126 -0.45 13.83 -21.30
CA ASN A 126 0.46 14.65 -20.50
C ASN A 126 0.28 14.47 -18.98
N TYR A 127 -0.18 13.32 -18.47
CA TYR A 127 -0.42 13.16 -17.03
C TYR A 127 0.81 13.48 -16.16
N PHE A 128 2.04 13.22 -16.60
CA PHE A 128 3.25 13.60 -15.85
C PHE A 128 3.53 15.11 -15.82
N LEU A 129 2.97 15.89 -16.75
CA LEU A 129 3.18 17.33 -16.87
C LEU A 129 2.02 18.14 -16.30
N ASP A 130 0.79 17.68 -16.46
CA ASP A 130 -0.40 18.42 -16.04
C ASP A 130 -0.97 17.87 -14.72
N TYR A 131 -0.77 16.57 -14.45
CA TYR A 131 -1.41 15.85 -13.36
C TYR A 131 -0.46 14.90 -12.66
N ILE A 132 0.70 15.39 -12.20
CA ILE A 132 1.78 14.55 -11.67
C ILE A 132 1.36 13.66 -10.49
N TRP A 133 0.37 14.12 -9.73
CA TRP A 133 -0.26 13.39 -8.64
C TRP A 133 -0.94 12.12 -9.13
N TYR A 134 -1.47 12.12 -10.36
CA TYR A 134 -2.25 11.05 -10.95
C TYR A 134 -1.48 9.73 -10.99
N PRO A 135 -0.40 9.57 -11.79
CA PRO A 135 0.30 8.29 -11.93
C PRO A 135 0.85 7.76 -10.60
N MET A 136 1.21 8.66 -9.69
CA MET A 136 1.74 8.31 -8.38
C MET A 136 0.65 7.77 -7.45
N PHE A 137 -0.45 8.51 -7.26
CA PHE A 137 -1.53 8.07 -6.37
C PHE A 137 -2.33 6.91 -6.97
N SER A 138 -2.52 6.85 -8.28
CA SER A 138 -3.18 5.71 -8.93
C SER A 138 -2.32 4.44 -8.79
N THR A 139 -0.99 4.52 -8.94
CA THR A 139 -0.11 3.37 -8.70
C THR A 139 -0.12 2.95 -7.23
N ALA A 140 -0.02 3.90 -6.29
CA ALA A 140 -0.09 3.60 -4.87
C ALA A 140 -1.46 3.06 -4.42
N SER A 141 -2.53 3.41 -5.13
CA SER A 141 -3.87 2.90 -4.85
C SER A 141 -4.04 1.41 -5.14
N ILE A 142 -3.21 0.82 -6.02
CA ILE A 142 -3.30 -0.61 -6.37
C ILE A 142 -3.19 -1.51 -5.13
N PRO A 143 -2.10 -1.45 -4.34
CA PRO A 143 -2.00 -2.27 -3.13
C PRO A 143 -3.04 -1.86 -2.06
N ILE A 144 -3.45 -0.59 -2.01
CA ILE A 144 -4.46 -0.11 -1.06
C ILE A 144 -5.83 -0.74 -1.33
N VAL A 145 -6.28 -0.72 -2.59
CA VAL A 145 -7.52 -1.37 -3.01
C VAL A 145 -7.46 -2.87 -2.71
N GLY A 146 -6.32 -3.51 -2.99
CA GLY A 146 -6.08 -4.90 -2.62
C GLY A 146 -6.31 -5.18 -1.13
N LEU A 147 -5.72 -4.37 -0.26
CA LEU A 147 -5.87 -4.48 1.20
C LEU A 147 -7.30 -4.23 1.68
N ILE A 148 -8.02 -3.27 1.07
CA ILE A 148 -9.43 -3.00 1.37
C ILE A 148 -10.31 -4.18 0.99
N ILE A 149 -10.15 -4.70 -0.24
CA ILE A 149 -10.92 -5.86 -0.72
C ILE A 149 -10.62 -7.09 0.15
N TYR A 150 -9.36 -7.27 0.55
CA TYR A 150 -8.98 -8.33 1.48
C TYR A 150 -9.70 -8.21 2.82
N LEU A 151 -9.71 -7.01 3.41
CA LEU A 151 -10.41 -6.75 4.67
C LEU A 151 -11.93 -6.98 4.56
N ILE A 152 -12.56 -6.50 3.48
CA ILE A 152 -13.98 -6.70 3.21
C ILE A 152 -14.28 -8.19 3.05
N SER A 153 -13.49 -8.89 2.23
CA SER A 153 -13.70 -10.32 1.97
C SER A 153 -13.55 -11.14 3.25
N PHE A 154 -12.55 -10.83 4.06
CA PHE A 154 -12.32 -11.53 5.32
C PHE A 154 -13.43 -11.26 6.35
N ARG A 155 -13.82 -10.00 6.56
CA ARG A 155 -14.80 -9.63 7.59
C ARG A 155 -16.25 -9.85 7.21
N VAL A 156 -16.61 -9.72 5.94
CA VAL A 156 -18.02 -9.66 5.52
C VAL A 156 -18.43 -10.93 4.80
N ILE A 157 -17.56 -11.50 3.98
CA ILE A 157 -17.91 -12.62 3.10
C ILE A 157 -17.68 -13.97 3.79
N TYR A 158 -16.64 -14.08 4.63
CA TYR A 158 -16.17 -15.38 5.12
C TYR A 158 -16.03 -15.50 6.64
N SER A 159 -16.35 -14.47 7.43
CA SER A 159 -16.42 -14.57 8.90
C SER A 159 -17.81 -15.01 9.41
N ARG A 160 -18.70 -15.45 8.51
CA ARG A 160 -19.96 -16.12 8.82
C ARG A 160 -19.78 -17.61 8.59
#